data_AF-A0A243W6S5-F1
#
_entry.id   AF-A0A243W6S5-F1
#
_cell.length_a   1.000
_cell.length_b   1.000
_cell.length_c   1.000
_cell.angle_alpha   90.00
_cell.angle_beta   90.00
_cell.angle_gamma   90.00
#
_symmetry.space_group_name_H-M   'P 1'
#
loop_
_entity.id
_entity.type
_entity.pdbx_description
1 polymer ?
#
loop_
_entity_poly.entity_id
_entity_poly.type
_entity_poly.pdbx_seq_one_letter_code
_entity_poly.pdbx_strand_id
1 'polypeptide(L)'
;MLQANGVAVQQILARYQLYVAASTPAALQRDLLRFVLRGQAQDSLVLTLRTRTGGVRTVRVARSLSILSLRSATYKTYFFGMNPLDSTRTWRRLPGGIGYVHLGGLQETQLARVLPQLEHTRGLILDLRAYPSAGLGPLLAALWPVAAPAPRLGLRADSVAAIPWARSTVPVRSYPGYTRWTPVATLAPSPASYGGKWWCWSTKRRRAMVRP
;
A
#
# COMPACT_ATOMS: atom_id res chain seq x y z
N MET A 1 11.34 4.35 -18.60
CA MET A 1 11.52 5.78 -18.95
C MET A 1 13.00 6.09 -18.89
N LEU A 2 13.53 6.82 -19.86
CA LEU A 2 14.96 7.14 -19.97
C LEU A 2 15.25 8.60 -19.60
N GLN A 3 14.42 9.53 -20.09
CA GLN A 3 14.56 10.97 -19.85
C GLN A 3 13.20 11.65 -19.67
N ALA A 4 13.22 12.78 -18.97
CA ALA A 4 12.12 13.74 -18.88
C ALA A 4 12.65 15.14 -19.18
N ASN A 5 12.05 15.84 -20.15
CA ASN A 5 12.49 17.14 -20.65
C ASN A 5 13.98 17.15 -21.05
N GLY A 6 14.45 16.08 -21.71
CA GLY A 6 15.85 15.91 -22.10
C GLY A 6 16.82 15.55 -20.96
N VAL A 7 16.39 15.62 -19.71
CA VAL A 7 17.22 15.27 -18.54
C VAL A 7 17.10 13.78 -18.26
N ALA A 8 18.24 13.10 -18.04
CA ALA A 8 18.25 11.69 -17.70
C ALA A 8 17.55 11.46 -16.35
N VAL A 9 16.72 10.41 -16.26
CA VAL A 9 15.98 10.09 -15.03
C VAL A 9 16.94 9.99 -13.83
N GLN A 10 18.11 9.38 -14.01
CA GLN A 10 19.09 9.24 -12.93
C GLN A 10 19.59 10.58 -12.37
N GLN A 11 19.76 11.59 -13.23
CA GLN A 11 20.15 12.93 -12.78
C GLN A 11 19.03 13.59 -11.96
N ILE A 12 17.77 13.37 -12.34
CA ILE A 12 16.61 13.84 -11.57
C ILE A 12 16.59 13.17 -10.20
N LEU A 13 16.74 11.85 -10.14
CA LEU A 13 16.74 11.11 -8.87
C LEU A 13 17.88 11.56 -7.95
N ALA A 14 19.10 11.69 -8.49
CA ALA A 14 20.27 12.14 -7.72
C ALA A 14 20.07 13.54 -7.13
N ARG A 15 19.46 14.46 -7.89
CA ARG A 15 19.13 15.81 -7.40
C ARG A 15 18.14 15.79 -6.24
N TYR A 16 17.09 14.97 -6.32
CA TYR A 16 16.05 14.92 -5.28
C TYR A 16 16.40 14.04 -4.09
N GLN A 17 17.40 13.16 -4.21
CA GLN A 17 17.81 12.24 -3.14
C GLN A 17 18.16 12.95 -1.83
N LEU A 18 18.74 14.15 -1.90
CA LEU A 18 19.11 14.95 -0.74
C LEU A 18 17.92 15.47 0.07
N TYR A 19 16.72 15.51 -0.53
CA TYR A 19 15.52 16.11 0.07
C TYR A 19 14.47 15.07 0.48
N VAL A 20 14.70 13.79 0.21
CA VAL A 20 13.73 12.72 0.48
C VAL A 20 14.28 11.79 1.55
N ALA A 21 13.64 11.82 2.72
CA ALA A 21 13.90 10.84 3.77
C ALA A 21 13.07 9.58 3.55
N ALA A 22 13.67 8.41 3.72
CA ALA A 22 12.98 7.13 3.69
C ALA A 22 13.70 6.11 4.59
N SER A 23 12.95 5.15 5.13
CA SER A 23 13.48 4.13 6.04
C SER A 23 14.29 3.03 5.35
N THR A 24 14.13 2.87 4.03
CA THR A 24 14.81 1.85 3.24
C THR A 24 15.16 2.37 1.83
N PRO A 25 16.17 1.80 1.15
CA PRO A 25 16.50 2.18 -0.24
C PRO A 25 15.33 1.97 -1.21
N ALA A 26 14.53 0.91 -1.03
CA ALA A 26 13.37 0.66 -1.87
C ALA A 26 12.27 1.73 -1.69
N ALA A 27 12.01 2.15 -0.44
CA ALA A 27 11.09 3.25 -0.16
C ALA A 27 11.61 4.58 -0.74
N LEU A 28 12.91 4.85 -0.59
CA LEU A 28 13.55 6.03 -1.18
C LEU A 28 13.36 6.07 -2.70
N GLN A 29 13.64 4.97 -3.39
CA GLN A 29 13.48 4.89 -4.84
C GLN A 29 12.02 5.12 -5.28
N ARG A 30 11.06 4.48 -4.61
CA ARG A 30 9.62 4.69 -4.86
C ARG A 30 9.25 6.16 -4.72
N ASP A 31 9.72 6.80 -3.65
CA ASP A 31 9.35 8.17 -3.33
C ASP A 31 10.05 9.19 -4.26
N LEU A 32 11.29 8.92 -4.68
CA LEU A 32 12.01 9.72 -5.67
C LEU A 32 11.38 9.67 -7.07
N LEU A 33 10.87 8.51 -7.49
CA LEU A 33 10.22 8.36 -8.80
C LEU A 33 9.00 9.28 -8.97
N ARG A 34 8.38 9.71 -7.86
CA ARG A 34 7.27 10.67 -7.88
C ARG A 34 7.67 12.05 -8.40
N PHE A 35 8.96 12.41 -8.34
CA PHE A 35 9.45 13.70 -8.79
C PHE A 35 9.69 13.76 -10.30
N VAL A 36 9.87 12.62 -10.96
CA VAL A 36 10.26 12.60 -12.38
C VAL A 36 9.19 13.22 -13.29
N LEU A 37 7.92 13.06 -12.94
CA LEU A 37 6.79 13.57 -13.73
C LEU A 37 6.25 14.91 -13.21
N ARG A 38 6.73 15.41 -12.06
CA ARG A 38 6.27 16.67 -11.46
C ARG A 38 6.76 17.88 -12.27
N GLY A 39 6.03 18.98 -12.15
CA GLY A 39 6.31 20.26 -12.81
C GLY A 39 5.12 21.20 -12.68
N GLN A 40 5.21 22.38 -13.29
CA GLN A 40 4.11 23.34 -13.31
C GLN A 40 2.89 22.78 -14.06
N ALA A 41 1.72 23.27 -13.68
CA ALA A 41 0.47 22.96 -14.36
C ALA A 41 0.49 23.44 -15.80
N GLN A 42 -0.17 22.72 -16.72
CA GLN A 42 -0.29 23.08 -18.14
C GLN A 42 1.04 23.10 -18.93
N ASP A 43 2.19 22.93 -18.26
CA ASP A 43 3.46 22.74 -18.94
C ASP A 43 3.49 21.45 -19.73
N SER A 44 4.15 21.51 -20.88
CA SER A 44 4.47 20.34 -21.67
C SER A 44 5.61 19.54 -21.03
N LEU A 45 5.41 18.23 -20.90
CA LEU A 45 6.41 17.26 -20.48
C LEU A 45 6.76 16.38 -21.67
N VAL A 46 8.04 16.35 -22.02
CA VAL A 46 8.58 15.50 -23.08
C VAL A 46 9.26 14.29 -22.44
N LEU A 47 8.79 13.08 -22.76
CA LEU A 47 9.25 11.83 -22.21
C LEU A 47 9.97 11.02 -23.27
N THR A 48 11.19 10.58 -22.97
CA THR A 48 11.92 9.59 -23.78
C THR A 48 11.72 8.22 -23.15
N LEU A 49 11.04 7.31 -23.85
CA LEU A 49 10.63 6.01 -23.37
C LEU A 49 11.34 4.89 -24.14
N ARG A 50 11.66 3.80 -23.43
CA ARG A 50 12.05 2.54 -24.07
C ARG A 50 10.78 1.75 -24.38
N THR A 51 10.62 1.36 -25.63
CA THR A 51 9.53 0.52 -26.12
C THR A 51 9.76 -0.94 -25.73
N ARG A 52 8.71 -1.77 -25.85
CA ARG A 52 8.79 -3.21 -25.55
C ARG A 52 9.79 -3.96 -26.44
N THR A 53 9.99 -3.50 -27.67
CA THR A 53 10.95 -4.06 -28.64
C THR A 53 12.37 -3.49 -28.47
N GLY A 54 12.62 -2.70 -27.43
CA GLY A 54 13.93 -2.11 -27.15
C GLY A 54 14.20 -0.77 -27.84
N GLY A 55 13.40 -0.39 -28.84
CA GLY A 55 13.49 0.91 -29.51
C GLY A 55 13.16 2.09 -28.58
N VAL A 56 13.46 3.31 -29.02
CA VAL A 56 13.21 4.54 -28.26
C VAL A 56 12.09 5.34 -28.90
N ARG A 57 11.17 5.87 -28.08
CA ARG A 57 10.08 6.75 -28.51
C ARG A 57 10.03 7.99 -27.64
N THR A 58 9.80 9.14 -28.27
CA THR A 58 9.50 10.40 -27.59
C THR A 58 8.00 10.63 -27.55
N VAL A 59 7.47 11.01 -26.39
CA VAL A 59 6.06 11.32 -26.18
C VAL A 59 5.94 12.66 -25.49
N ARG A 60 5.04 13.52 -25.99
CA ARG A 60 4.70 14.79 -25.35
C ARG A 60 3.38 14.64 -24.60
N VAL A 61 3.37 15.01 -23.33
CA VAL A 61 2.18 14.97 -22.46
C VAL A 61 2.01 16.31 -21.77
N ALA A 62 0.77 16.74 -21.53
CA ALA A 62 0.50 17.94 -20.72
C ALA A 62 0.47 17.56 -19.24
N ARG A 63 1.11 18.36 -18.38
CA ARG A 63 0.96 18.23 -16.93
C ARG A 63 -0.35 18.87 -16.50
N SER A 64 -1.05 18.25 -15.56
CA SER A 64 -2.32 18.76 -15.05
C SER A 64 -2.33 18.79 -13.52
N LEU A 65 -3.04 19.78 -12.97
CA LEU A 65 -3.41 19.83 -11.54
C LEU A 65 -4.62 18.95 -11.24
N SER A 66 -5.04 18.07 -12.16
CA SER A 66 -6.16 17.15 -11.94
C SER A 66 -6.00 16.30 -10.66
N ILE A 67 -4.76 16.14 -10.17
CA ILE A 67 -4.45 15.51 -8.87
C ILE A 67 -4.95 16.34 -7.67
N LEU A 68 -5.04 17.66 -7.78
CA LEU A 68 -5.58 18.57 -6.75
C LEU A 68 -7.10 18.70 -6.84
N SER A 69 -7.68 18.36 -7.99
CA SER A 69 -9.14 18.25 -8.13
C SER A 69 -9.59 16.94 -7.49
N LEU A 70 -9.99 17.01 -6.22
CA LEU A 70 -10.68 15.93 -5.49
C LEU A 70 -11.92 15.38 -6.22
N ARG A 71 -12.41 16.11 -7.22
CA ARG A 71 -13.55 15.75 -8.07
C ARG A 71 -13.18 14.98 -9.34
N SER A 72 -11.90 14.92 -9.73
CA SER A 72 -11.54 14.15 -10.93
C SER A 72 -11.58 12.65 -10.63
N ALA A 73 -12.40 11.90 -11.38
CA ALA A 73 -12.44 10.44 -11.37
C ALA A 73 -11.03 9.83 -11.54
N THR A 74 -10.18 10.52 -12.29
CA THR A 74 -8.77 10.21 -12.51
C THR A 74 -7.96 10.25 -11.22
N TYR A 75 -8.15 11.23 -10.34
CA TYR A 75 -7.40 11.33 -9.08
C TYR A 75 -7.65 10.16 -8.11
N LYS A 76 -8.93 9.77 -7.94
CA LYS A 76 -9.31 8.62 -7.12
C LYS A 76 -8.62 7.33 -7.62
N THR A 77 -8.51 7.19 -8.94
CA THR A 77 -7.87 6.04 -9.60
C THR A 77 -6.39 5.93 -9.28
N TYR A 78 -5.66 7.05 -9.38
CA TYR A 78 -4.19 7.04 -9.28
C TYR A 78 -3.66 7.05 -7.85
N PHE A 79 -4.31 7.74 -6.91
CA PHE A 79 -3.78 7.92 -5.56
C PHE A 79 -4.29 6.89 -4.55
N PHE A 80 -5.53 6.43 -4.72
CA PHE A 80 -6.17 5.46 -3.81
C PHE A 80 -6.35 4.08 -4.45
N GLY A 81 -5.89 3.87 -5.70
CA GLY A 81 -6.24 2.66 -6.46
C GLY A 81 -7.75 2.54 -6.73
N MET A 82 -8.53 3.58 -6.43
CA MET A 82 -9.97 3.60 -6.63
C MET A 82 -10.26 3.98 -8.07
N ASN A 83 -10.10 3.05 -9.00
CA ASN A 83 -10.66 3.23 -10.33
C ASN A 83 -12.19 3.35 -10.19
N PRO A 84 -12.82 4.52 -10.41
CA PRO A 84 -14.27 4.65 -10.26
C PRO A 84 -15.02 3.82 -11.31
N LEU A 85 -14.35 3.44 -12.40
CA LEU A 85 -14.87 2.54 -13.44
C LEU A 85 -14.72 1.05 -13.07
N ASP A 86 -13.96 0.72 -12.03
CA ASP A 86 -13.59 -0.65 -11.65
C ASP A 86 -13.83 -0.91 -10.15
N SER A 87 -14.75 -0.15 -9.53
CA SER A 87 -15.30 -0.40 -8.19
C SER A 87 -15.93 -1.81 -8.06
N THR A 88 -16.04 -2.53 -9.19
CA THR A 88 -16.46 -3.91 -9.35
C THR A 88 -15.34 -4.95 -9.11
N ARG A 89 -14.07 -4.55 -8.95
CA ARG A 89 -12.94 -5.48 -8.79
C ARG A 89 -12.20 -5.37 -7.45
N THR A 90 -12.86 -4.91 -6.40
CA THR A 90 -12.32 -4.93 -5.02
C THR A 90 -12.14 -6.36 -4.51
N TRP A 91 -12.85 -7.32 -5.10
CA TRP A 91 -12.68 -8.75 -4.86
C TRP A 91 -13.00 -9.56 -6.11
N ARG A 92 -12.50 -10.80 -6.18
CA ARG A 92 -12.89 -11.80 -7.18
C ARG A 92 -12.49 -13.20 -6.74
N ARG A 93 -13.09 -14.23 -7.36
CA ARG A 93 -12.57 -15.60 -7.31
C ARG A 93 -11.61 -15.82 -8.47
N LEU A 94 -10.40 -16.28 -8.17
CA LEU A 94 -9.40 -16.72 -9.13
C LEU A 94 -9.62 -18.20 -9.50
N PRO A 95 -9.07 -18.67 -10.63
CA PRO A 95 -9.04 -20.09 -10.97
C PRO A 95 -8.53 -20.95 -9.81
N GLY A 96 -9.10 -22.14 -9.63
CA GLY A 96 -8.77 -23.02 -8.51
C GLY A 96 -9.48 -22.67 -7.21
N GLY A 97 -10.47 -21.76 -7.24
CA GLY A 97 -11.30 -21.44 -6.07
C GLY A 97 -10.60 -20.55 -5.04
N ILE A 98 -9.62 -19.75 -5.45
CA ILE A 98 -8.88 -18.85 -4.56
C ILE A 98 -9.57 -17.49 -4.52
N GLY A 99 -9.91 -16.99 -3.34
CA GLY A 99 -10.41 -15.63 -3.16
C GLY A 99 -9.28 -14.61 -3.30
N TYR A 100 -9.55 -13.49 -3.97
CA TYR A 100 -8.65 -12.35 -4.06
C TYR A 100 -9.39 -11.10 -3.60
N VAL A 101 -8.74 -10.30 -2.75
CA VAL A 101 -9.29 -9.05 -2.22
C VAL A 101 -8.24 -7.96 -2.36
N HIS A 102 -8.58 -6.88 -3.07
CA HIS A 102 -7.75 -5.69 -3.17
C HIS A 102 -8.15 -4.66 -2.12
N LEU A 103 -7.31 -4.53 -1.08
CA LEU A 103 -7.68 -3.79 0.13
C LEU A 103 -7.67 -2.27 -0.03
N GLY A 104 -6.94 -1.74 -1.03
CA GLY A 104 -6.94 -0.30 -1.32
C GLY A 104 -8.25 0.23 -1.89
N GLY A 105 -9.09 -0.65 -2.44
CA GLY A 105 -10.41 -0.27 -2.96
C GLY A 105 -11.59 -0.77 -2.12
N LEU A 106 -11.36 -1.71 -1.19
CA LEU A 106 -12.42 -2.31 -0.39
C LEU A 106 -12.92 -1.33 0.68
N GLN A 107 -14.19 -0.95 0.58
CA GLN A 107 -14.85 -0.13 1.59
C GLN A 107 -15.48 -1.01 2.68
N GLU A 108 -15.59 -0.49 3.90
CA GLU A 108 -16.17 -1.21 5.03
C GLU A 108 -17.63 -1.61 4.76
N THR A 109 -18.39 -0.73 4.12
CA THR A 109 -19.78 -0.98 3.69
C THR A 109 -19.91 -2.13 2.68
N GLN A 110 -18.83 -2.51 1.99
CA GLN A 110 -18.84 -3.62 1.04
C GLN A 110 -18.61 -4.97 1.73
N LEU A 111 -18.09 -5.01 2.97
CA LEU A 111 -17.71 -6.25 3.64
C LEU A 111 -18.86 -7.26 3.73
N ALA A 112 -20.06 -6.80 4.11
CA ALA A 112 -21.24 -7.65 4.20
C ALA A 112 -21.59 -8.37 2.87
N ARG A 113 -21.27 -7.74 1.73
CA ARG A 113 -21.47 -8.33 0.40
C ARG A 113 -20.31 -9.24 -0.01
N VAL A 114 -19.08 -8.91 0.37
CA VAL A 114 -17.86 -9.62 -0.06
C VAL A 114 -17.65 -10.91 0.73
N LEU A 115 -17.91 -10.91 2.03
CA LEU A 115 -17.61 -12.05 2.91
C LEU A 115 -18.29 -13.36 2.48
N PRO A 116 -19.61 -13.39 2.17
CA PRO A 116 -20.26 -14.63 1.72
C PRO A 116 -19.66 -15.18 0.41
N GLN A 117 -19.10 -14.29 -0.42
CA GLN A 117 -18.48 -14.69 -1.68
C GLN A 117 -17.12 -15.35 -1.47
N LEU A 118 -16.50 -15.19 -0.31
CA LEU A 118 -15.19 -15.73 0.04
C LEU A 118 -15.28 -17.01 0.91
N GLU A 119 -16.43 -17.28 1.53
CA GLU A 119 -16.64 -18.37 2.50
C GLU A 119 -16.19 -19.75 2.00
N HIS A 120 -16.43 -20.05 0.73
CA HIS A 120 -16.10 -21.35 0.13
C HIS A 120 -14.83 -21.33 -0.72
N THR A 121 -13.97 -20.32 -0.53
CA THR A 121 -12.70 -20.27 -1.24
C THR A 121 -11.69 -21.21 -0.58
N ARG A 122 -10.88 -21.90 -1.39
CA ARG A 122 -9.83 -22.81 -0.93
C ARG A 122 -8.65 -22.08 -0.27
N GLY A 123 -8.59 -20.77 -0.46
CA GLY A 123 -7.56 -19.90 0.08
C GLY A 123 -7.84 -18.46 -0.28
N LEU A 124 -7.19 -17.53 0.39
CA LEU A 124 -7.43 -16.10 0.26
C LEU A 124 -6.13 -15.34 0.02
N ILE A 125 -6.15 -14.41 -0.94
CA ILE A 125 -5.08 -13.44 -1.19
C ILE A 125 -5.60 -12.07 -0.77
N LEU A 126 -5.02 -11.52 0.30
CA LEU A 126 -5.25 -10.15 0.75
C LEU A 126 -4.17 -9.23 0.17
N ASP A 127 -4.50 -8.46 -0.85
CA ASP A 127 -3.56 -7.55 -1.51
C ASP A 127 -3.44 -6.22 -0.75
N LEU A 128 -2.36 -6.12 0.02
CA LEU A 128 -1.95 -4.96 0.81
C LEU A 128 -1.02 -3.98 0.09
N ARG A 129 -0.77 -4.18 -1.22
CA ARG A 129 0.13 -3.29 -1.97
C ARG A 129 -0.43 -1.88 -2.11
N ALA A 130 -1.75 -1.75 -2.09
CA ALA A 130 -2.41 -0.47 -1.83
C ALA A 130 -2.75 -0.40 -0.34
N TYR A 131 -2.46 0.75 0.28
CA TYR A 131 -2.81 0.98 1.67
C TYR A 131 -4.33 0.76 1.84
N PRO A 132 -4.77 -0.04 2.82
CA PRO A 132 -6.19 -0.38 2.98
C PRO A 132 -7.06 0.88 3.07
N SER A 133 -8.13 0.94 2.28
CA SER A 133 -9.12 2.03 2.38
C SER A 133 -10.05 1.84 3.58
N ALA A 134 -10.35 0.59 3.91
CA ALA A 134 -11.03 0.22 5.14
C ALA A 134 -10.01 -0.26 6.17
N GLY A 135 -10.34 -0.13 7.46
CA GLY A 135 -9.56 -0.76 8.51
C GLY A 135 -9.46 -2.27 8.26
N LEU A 136 -8.27 -2.84 8.46
CA LEU A 136 -8.07 -4.29 8.37
C LEU A 136 -8.83 -5.06 9.45
N GLY A 137 -9.08 -4.42 10.60
CA GLY A 137 -9.72 -5.03 11.77
C GLY A 137 -11.06 -5.70 11.45
N PRO A 138 -12.06 -4.98 10.91
CA PRO A 138 -13.36 -5.56 10.57
C PRO A 138 -13.28 -6.75 9.59
N LEU A 139 -12.43 -6.65 8.56
CA LEU A 139 -12.24 -7.75 7.60
C LEU A 139 -11.64 -8.99 8.28
N LEU A 140 -10.58 -8.80 9.07
CA LEU A 140 -9.92 -9.88 9.78
C LEU A 140 -10.84 -10.49 10.84
N ALA A 141 -11.60 -9.69 11.57
CA ALA A 141 -12.58 -10.18 12.56
C ALA A 141 -13.67 -11.04 11.91
N ALA A 142 -14.08 -10.71 10.69
CA ALA A 142 -15.09 -11.47 9.97
C ALA A 142 -14.57 -12.74 9.29
N LEU A 143 -13.34 -12.71 8.76
CA LEU A 143 -12.69 -13.91 8.18
C LEU A 143 -12.16 -14.85 9.26
N TRP A 144 -11.82 -14.27 10.39
CA TRP A 144 -11.27 -14.95 11.55
C TRP A 144 -12.18 -14.67 12.74
N PRO A 145 -13.43 -15.19 12.75
CA PRO A 145 -14.26 -15.10 13.93
C PRO A 145 -13.50 -15.87 15.01
N VAL A 146 -12.82 -15.13 15.89
CA VAL A 146 -12.17 -15.68 17.07
C VAL A 146 -13.29 -16.37 17.82
N ALA A 147 -13.29 -17.70 17.80
CA ALA A 147 -14.20 -18.47 18.60
C ALA A 147 -13.94 -18.12 20.07
N ALA A 148 -14.82 -17.31 20.66
CA ALA A 148 -14.89 -17.01 22.08
C ALA A 148 -13.67 -16.22 22.67
N PRO A 149 -13.79 -15.62 23.87
CA PRO A 149 -13.00 -14.46 24.25
C PRO A 149 -11.53 -14.81 24.50
N ALA A 150 -10.63 -14.25 23.69
CA ALA A 150 -9.24 -14.12 24.10
C ALA A 150 -9.16 -13.06 25.23
N PRO A 151 -8.47 -13.34 26.35
CA PRO A 151 -8.40 -12.43 27.49
C PRO A 151 -7.76 -11.09 27.09
N ARG A 152 -8.24 -10.02 27.74
CA ARG A 152 -7.76 -8.64 27.64
C ARG A 152 -6.28 -8.53 27.29
N LEU A 153 -5.99 -7.84 26.17
CA LEU A 153 -4.71 -7.20 25.81
C LEU A 153 -3.48 -7.74 26.56
N GLY A 154 -3.15 -8.99 26.27
CA GLY A 154 -1.92 -9.65 26.66
C GLY A 154 -1.70 -10.76 25.67
N LEU A 155 -1.18 -10.42 24.48
CA LEU A 155 -0.80 -11.40 23.45
C LEU A 155 0.31 -12.29 24.02
N ARG A 156 -0.10 -13.37 24.69
CA ARG A 156 0.76 -14.52 24.95
C ARG A 156 0.93 -15.28 23.63
N ALA A 157 2.18 -15.58 23.27
CA ALA A 157 2.54 -16.25 22.02
C ALA A 157 1.96 -17.69 21.91
N ASP A 158 1.44 -18.19 23.03
CA ASP A 158 0.97 -19.53 23.30
C ASP A 158 -0.54 -19.72 23.07
N SER A 159 -1.31 -18.66 22.79
CA SER A 159 -2.79 -18.76 22.60
C SER A 159 -3.27 -18.69 21.14
N VAL A 160 -2.36 -18.71 20.15
CA VAL A 160 -2.76 -19.04 18.78
C VAL A 160 -2.80 -20.56 18.65
N ALA A 161 -3.95 -21.16 18.95
CA ALA A 161 -4.19 -22.55 18.58
C ALA A 161 -3.81 -22.72 17.09
N ALA A 162 -2.84 -23.61 16.83
CA ALA A 162 -2.27 -23.82 15.51
C ALA A 162 -3.39 -24.12 14.51
N ILE A 163 -3.63 -23.18 13.61
CA ILE A 163 -4.56 -23.36 12.51
C ILE A 163 -3.89 -24.36 11.57
N PRO A 164 -4.38 -25.60 11.43
CA PRO A 164 -3.63 -26.65 10.72
C PRO A 164 -3.41 -26.33 9.24
N TRP A 165 -4.22 -25.42 8.69
CA TRP A 165 -4.17 -24.99 7.30
C TRP A 165 -3.54 -23.60 7.09
N ALA A 166 -3.29 -22.81 8.14
CA ALA A 166 -2.67 -21.50 7.96
C ALA A 166 -1.18 -21.67 7.69
N ARG A 167 -0.78 -21.41 6.45
CA ARG A 167 0.63 -21.32 6.07
C ARG A 167 1.06 -19.88 6.17
N SER A 168 2.06 -19.61 7.00
CA SER A 168 2.71 -18.31 7.00
C SER A 168 3.91 -18.33 6.06
N THR A 169 4.29 -17.14 5.58
CA THR A 169 5.56 -16.98 4.90
C THR A 169 6.45 -16.09 5.75
N VAL A 170 7.66 -16.52 6.03
CA VAL A 170 8.68 -15.67 6.67
C VAL A 170 9.63 -15.10 5.61
N PRO A 171 10.05 -13.84 5.76
CA PRO A 171 11.06 -13.26 4.89
C PRO A 171 12.36 -14.05 4.99
N VAL A 172 12.97 -14.33 3.84
CA VAL A 172 14.28 -14.98 3.77
C VAL A 172 15.34 -13.92 4.00
N ARG A 173 15.98 -13.91 5.18
CA ARG A 173 16.97 -12.87 5.53
C ARG A 173 18.14 -12.75 4.55
N SER A 174 18.53 -13.85 3.91
CA SER A 174 19.61 -13.88 2.91
C SER A 174 19.19 -13.36 1.53
N TYR A 175 17.88 -13.22 1.27
CA TYR A 175 17.34 -12.77 -0.02
C TYR A 175 16.20 -11.75 0.19
N PRO A 176 16.54 -10.46 0.34
CA PRO A 176 15.55 -9.39 0.50
C PRO A 176 14.50 -9.43 -0.63
N GLY A 177 13.22 -9.47 -0.24
CA GLY A 177 12.09 -9.56 -1.18
C GLY A 177 11.58 -10.97 -1.44
N TYR A 178 12.28 -12.01 -0.97
CA TYR A 178 11.80 -13.39 -1.01
C TYR A 178 11.17 -13.80 0.32
N THR A 179 10.11 -14.59 0.23
CA THR A 179 9.52 -15.26 1.39
C THR A 179 9.55 -16.77 1.15
N ARG A 180 9.68 -17.53 2.24
CA ARG A 180 9.55 -18.99 2.20
C ARG A 180 8.36 -19.44 3.03
N TRP A 181 7.71 -20.50 2.59
CA TRP A 181 6.64 -21.14 3.34
C TRP A 181 7.18 -21.73 4.64
N THR A 182 6.50 -21.49 5.75
CA THR A 182 6.73 -22.23 6.99
C THR A 182 5.44 -22.86 7.50
N PRO A 183 5.50 -24.13 7.95
CA PRO A 183 4.34 -24.82 8.49
C PRO A 183 3.90 -24.27 9.85
N VAL A 184 4.75 -23.48 10.52
CA VAL A 184 4.47 -22.89 11.83
C VAL A 184 4.67 -21.38 11.73
N ALA A 185 3.64 -20.60 12.08
CA ALA A 185 3.77 -19.19 12.35
C ALA A 185 4.34 -19.00 13.76
N THR A 186 5.64 -19.15 13.93
CA THR A 186 6.27 -18.81 15.21
C THR A 186 6.33 -17.29 15.29
N LEU A 187 5.41 -16.69 16.05
CA LEU A 187 5.57 -15.33 16.52
C LEU A 187 6.72 -15.34 17.52
N ALA A 188 7.95 -15.16 17.02
CA ALA A 188 9.06 -14.84 17.91
C ALA A 188 8.65 -13.55 18.67
N PRO A 189 8.82 -13.49 19.99
CA PRO A 189 8.54 -12.27 20.74
C PRO A 189 9.28 -11.13 20.05
N SER A 190 8.54 -10.06 19.71
CA SER A 190 9.16 -8.87 19.14
C SER A 190 10.27 -8.46 20.12
N PRO A 191 11.52 -8.23 19.65
CA PRO A 191 12.54 -7.67 20.52
C PRO A 191 11.94 -6.43 21.19
N ALA A 192 12.11 -6.35 22.52
CA ALA A 192 11.63 -5.24 23.29
C ALA A 192 12.12 -3.95 22.62
N SER A 193 11.16 -3.08 22.31
CA SER A 193 11.31 -1.75 21.70
C SER A 193 12.07 -1.67 20.35
N TYR A 194 11.32 -1.37 19.29
CA TYR A 194 11.86 -0.57 18.20
C TYR A 194 12.21 0.81 18.79
N GLY A 195 13.49 1.08 19.03
CA GLY A 195 14.00 2.35 19.59
C GLY A 195 13.82 3.59 18.69
N GLY A 196 13.01 3.50 17.65
CA GLY A 196 12.68 4.62 16.79
C GLY A 196 11.81 5.63 17.54
N LYS A 197 12.27 6.89 17.62
CA LYS A 197 11.52 8.01 18.20
C LYS A 197 10.17 8.16 17.48
N TRP A 198 9.08 7.95 18.22
CA TRP A 198 7.74 8.34 17.81
C TRP A 198 7.66 9.87 17.82
N TRP A 199 7.70 10.50 16.64
CA TRP A 199 7.30 11.90 16.51
C TRP A 199 5.78 11.97 16.51
N CYS A 200 5.19 12.06 17.70
CA CYS A 200 3.79 12.45 17.84
C CYS A 200 3.70 13.98 17.64
N TRP A 201 3.15 14.43 16.51
CA TRP A 201 2.69 15.80 16.37
C TRP A 201 1.44 15.96 17.24
N SER A 202 1.60 16.42 18.49
CA SER A 202 0.47 16.91 19.27
C SER A 202 0.07 18.29 18.76
N THR A 203 -1.21 18.43 18.42
CA THR A 203 -1.81 19.70 18.02
C THR A 203 -1.71 20.71 19.17
N LYS A 204 -1.06 21.86 18.91
CA LYS A 204 -1.01 23.02 19.80
C LYS A 204 -2.41 23.35 20.34
N ARG A 205 -2.56 23.34 21.67
CA ARG A 205 -3.69 23.99 22.36
C ARG A 205 -3.67 25.48 21.98
N ARG A 206 -4.77 25.99 21.42
CA ARG A 206 -5.01 27.44 21.32
C ARG A 206 -5.15 27.98 22.75
N ARG A 207 -4.20 28.81 23.20
CA ARG A 207 -4.46 29.72 24.31
C ARG A 207 -5.35 30.84 23.76
N ALA A 208 -6.51 31.04 24.40
CA ALA A 208 -7.33 32.22 24.18
C ALA A 208 -6.53 33.46 24.62
N MET A 209 -6.36 34.44 23.73
CA MET A 209 -5.94 35.77 24.11
C MET A 209 -7.15 36.49 24.70
N VAL A 210 -7.08 36.80 26.00
CA VAL A 210 -7.87 37.87 26.60
C VAL A 210 -7.28 39.17 26.05
N ARG A 211 -8.12 40.02 25.43
CA ARG A 211 -7.75 41.38 25.04
C ARG A 211 -8.00 42.33 26.23
N PRO A 212 -7.21 43.41 26.34
CA PRO A 212 -7.32 44.40 27.42
C PRO A 212 -8.67 45.12 27.41
#